data_AF-A0A2W4P3P7-F1
#
_entry.id   AF-A0A2W4P3P7-F1
#
_cell.length_a   1.000
_cell.length_b   1.000
_cell.length_c   1.000
_cell.angle_alpha   90.00
_cell.angle_beta   90.00
_cell.angle_gamma   90.00
#
_symmetry.space_group_name_H-M   'P 1'
#
loop_
_entity.id
_entity.type
_entity.pdbx_description
1 polymer ?
#
loop_
_entity_poly.entity_id
_entity_poly.type
_entity_poly.pdbx_seq_one_letter_code
_entity_poly.pdbx_strand_id
1 'polypeptide(L)'
;MATILRRALIGLVGAVVALALVAGYLSAIWLPQAARRALPQTGGELTLVGLDGPVDVYRDSMGIPHIYADTPHDLFMAQGYVHAQDRFWQMDFWRHIGSGRLSEMFGEAQAETDPRIGTLAWVQAPEQEKTHVP
;
A
#
# COMPACT_ATOMS: atom_id res chain seq x y z
N MET A 1 -52.91 -0.87 -30.05
CA MET A 1 -52.60 -1.05 -28.61
C MET A 1 -51.56 -2.15 -28.36
N ALA A 2 -51.80 -3.40 -28.78
CA ALA A 2 -50.94 -4.55 -28.46
C ALA A 2 -49.49 -4.50 -28.99
N THR A 3 -49.26 -3.90 -30.16
CA THR A 3 -47.91 -3.76 -30.75
C THR A 3 -47.04 -2.73 -30.04
N ILE A 4 -47.63 -1.67 -29.50
CA ILE A 4 -46.93 -0.65 -28.70
C ILE A 4 -46.52 -1.25 -27.35
N LEU A 5 -47.42 -2.01 -26.70
CA LEU A 5 -47.16 -2.70 -25.44
C LEU A 5 -46.03 -3.74 -25.58
N ARG A 6 -46.02 -4.52 -26.67
CA ARG A 6 -44.96 -5.50 -26.96
C ARG A 6 -43.59 -4.86 -27.19
N ARG A 7 -43.52 -3.73 -27.90
CA ARG A 7 -42.26 -2.99 -28.12
C ARG A 7 -41.72 -2.40 -26.81
N ALA A 8 -42.60 -1.87 -25.95
CA ALA A 8 -42.22 -1.38 -24.64
C ALA A 8 -41.68 -2.50 -23.73
N LEU A 9 -42.30 -3.68 -23.74
CA LEU A 9 -41.85 -4.84 -22.98
C LEU A 9 -40.47 -5.33 -23.45
N ILE A 10 -40.23 -5.41 -24.77
CA ILE A 10 -38.94 -5.79 -25.33
C ILE A 10 -37.84 -4.76 -24.96
N GLY A 11 -38.16 -3.47 -25.02
CA GLY A 11 -37.24 -2.41 -24.59
C GLY A 11 -36.89 -2.49 -23.10
N LEU A 12 -37.88 -2.77 -22.25
CA LEU A 12 -37.68 -2.97 -20.81
C LEU A 12 -36.78 -4.19 -20.53
N VAL A 13 -37.05 -5.33 -21.17
CA VAL A 13 -36.23 -6.53 -21.02
C VAL A 13 -34.80 -6.29 -21.51
N GLY A 14 -34.63 -5.62 -22.66
CA GLY A 14 -33.31 -5.23 -23.16
C GLY A 14 -32.54 -4.33 -22.19
N ALA A 15 -33.22 -3.34 -21.58
CA ALA A 15 -32.62 -2.46 -20.59
C ALA A 15 -32.22 -3.22 -19.31
N VAL A 16 -33.05 -4.15 -18.83
CA VAL A 16 -32.74 -5.00 -17.67
C VAL A 16 -31.56 -5.91 -17.95
N VAL A 17 -31.49 -6.53 -19.13
CA VAL A 17 -30.35 -7.38 -19.54
C VAL A 17 -29.07 -6.54 -19.64
N ALA A 18 -29.12 -5.35 -20.23
CA ALA A 18 -27.97 -4.45 -20.30
C ALA A 18 -27.47 -4.05 -18.89
N LEU A 19 -28.39 -3.70 -17.98
CA LEU A 19 -28.07 -3.42 -16.58
C LEU A 19 -27.44 -4.61 -15.88
N ALA A 20 -27.96 -5.82 -16.08
CA ALA A 20 -27.41 -7.04 -15.50
C ALA A 20 -26.00 -7.34 -16.02
N LEU A 21 -25.74 -7.11 -17.31
CA LEU A 21 -24.39 -7.26 -17.89
C LEU A 21 -23.41 -6.22 -17.34
N VAL A 22 -23.83 -4.97 -17.19
CA VAL A 22 -23.00 -3.91 -16.61
C VAL A 22 -22.71 -4.21 -15.14
N ALA A 23 -23.71 -4.61 -14.36
CA ALA A 23 -23.52 -5.01 -12.96
C ALA A 23 -22.60 -6.23 -12.85
N GLY A 24 -22.75 -7.22 -13.73
CA GLY A 24 -21.86 -8.38 -13.83
C GLY A 24 -20.43 -7.98 -14.15
N TYR A 25 -20.22 -7.08 -15.13
CA TYR A 25 -18.92 -6.56 -15.49
C TYR A 25 -18.25 -5.79 -14.34
N LEU A 26 -18.98 -4.87 -13.70
CA LEU A 26 -18.47 -4.09 -12.57
C LEU A 26 -18.06 -5.00 -11.41
N SER A 27 -18.93 -5.95 -11.03
CA SER A 27 -18.69 -6.87 -9.91
C SER A 27 -17.59 -7.89 -10.17
N ALA A 28 -17.54 -8.49 -11.36
CA ALA A 28 -16.60 -9.58 -11.65
C ALA A 28 -15.20 -9.08 -12.04
N ILE A 29 -15.09 -7.91 -12.66
CA ILE A 29 -13.84 -7.45 -13.27
C ILE A 29 -13.34 -6.19 -12.57
N TRP A 30 -14.18 -5.15 -12.50
CA TRP A 30 -13.71 -3.82 -12.09
C TRP A 30 -13.41 -3.72 -10.59
N LEU A 31 -14.33 -4.16 -9.72
CA LEU A 31 -14.13 -4.11 -8.26
C LEU A 31 -12.91 -4.92 -7.79
N PRO A 32 -12.70 -6.19 -8.21
CA PRO A 32 -11.54 -6.97 -7.79
C PRO A 32 -10.22 -6.39 -8.30
N GLN A 33 -10.20 -5.83 -9.51
CA GLN A 33 -8.99 -5.21 -10.06
C GLN A 33 -8.65 -3.91 -9.34
N ALA A 34 -9.65 -3.09 -9.04
CA ALA A 34 -9.46 -1.87 -8.25
C ALA A 34 -8.92 -2.20 -6.85
N ALA A 35 -9.46 -3.23 -6.20
CA ALA A 35 -8.98 -3.70 -4.90
C ALA A 35 -7.53 -4.22 -4.97
N ARG A 36 -7.19 -5.02 -6.00
CA ARG A 36 -5.82 -5.54 -6.17
C ARG A 36 -4.77 -4.46 -6.41
N ARG A 37 -5.14 -3.33 -7.05
CA ARG A 37 -4.22 -2.21 -7.25
C ARG A 37 -3.81 -1.52 -5.94
N ALA A 38 -4.64 -1.63 -4.90
CA ALA A 38 -4.32 -1.12 -3.57
C ALA A 38 -3.38 -2.06 -2.80
N LEU A 39 -3.24 -3.31 -3.24
CA LEU A 39 -2.34 -4.28 -2.62
C LEU A 39 -0.92 -4.16 -3.19
N PRO A 40 0.11 -4.36 -2.37
CA PRO A 40 1.49 -4.41 -2.84
C PRO A 40 1.72 -5.60 -3.78
N GLN A 41 2.66 -5.44 -4.71
CA GLN A 41 3.08 -6.53 -5.60
C GLN A 41 4.04 -7.45 -4.85
N THR A 42 3.56 -8.61 -4.40
CA THR A 42 4.34 -9.56 -3.59
C THR A 42 4.96 -10.69 -4.40
N GLY A 43 4.74 -10.72 -5.71
CA GLY A 43 5.31 -11.73 -6.61
C GLY A 43 5.54 -11.18 -8.02
N GLY A 44 6.26 -11.94 -8.82
CA GLY A 44 6.79 -11.49 -10.11
C GLY A 44 8.19 -10.92 -9.97
N GLU A 45 8.65 -10.26 -11.03
CA GLU A 45 9.97 -9.65 -11.10
C GLU A 45 9.82 -8.13 -11.13
N LEU A 46 10.65 -7.44 -10.35
CA LEU A 46 10.67 -5.99 -10.26
C LEU A 46 12.11 -5.49 -10.27
N THR A 47 12.38 -4.47 -11.07
CA THR A 47 13.65 -3.74 -11.00
C THR A 47 13.57 -2.66 -9.93
N LEU A 48 14.41 -2.77 -8.90
CA LEU A 48 14.52 -1.79 -7.84
C LEU A 48 15.78 -0.93 -8.05
N VAL A 49 15.61 0.39 -8.03
CA VAL A 49 16.73 1.34 -8.08
C VAL A 49 17.53 1.21 -6.78
N GLY A 50 18.85 1.04 -6.90
CA GLY A 50 19.77 0.94 -5.76
C GLY A 50 20.20 -0.48 -5.41
N LEU A 51 19.71 -1.50 -6.12
CA LEU A 51 20.30 -2.84 -6.09
C LEU A 51 21.50 -2.91 -7.05
N ASP A 52 22.58 -3.50 -6.58
CA ASP A 52 23.79 -3.79 -7.35
C ASP A 52 23.72 -5.18 -8.00
N GLY A 53 22.91 -6.09 -7.45
CA GLY A 53 22.72 -7.46 -7.92
C GLY A 53 21.29 -7.99 -7.78
N PRO A 54 21.02 -9.22 -8.25
CA PRO A 54 19.73 -9.87 -8.09
C PRO A 54 19.44 -10.19 -6.62
N VAL A 55 18.17 -10.08 -6.22
CA VAL A 55 17.69 -10.46 -4.89
C VAL A 55 16.44 -11.31 -5.03
N ASP A 56 16.45 -12.46 -4.37
CA ASP A 56 15.31 -13.37 -4.34
C ASP A 56 14.51 -13.18 -3.05
N VAL A 57 13.21 -12.96 -3.19
CA VAL A 57 12.27 -12.84 -2.07
C VAL A 57 11.23 -13.94 -2.15
N TYR A 58 11.27 -14.85 -1.18
CA TYR A 58 10.29 -15.92 -1.03
C TYR A 58 9.38 -15.64 0.17
N ARG A 59 8.07 -15.78 0.01
CA ARG A 59 7.11 -15.72 1.13
C ARG A 59 6.55 -17.11 1.42
N ASP A 60 6.62 -17.52 2.68
CA ASP A 60 6.09 -18.80 3.12
C ASP A 60 4.54 -18.82 3.16
N SER A 61 3.95 -19.93 3.60
CA SER A 61 2.49 -20.07 3.72
C SER A 61 1.85 -19.13 4.74
N MET A 62 2.63 -18.58 5.68
CA MET A 62 2.19 -17.58 6.66
C MET A 62 2.45 -16.15 6.19
N GLY A 63 3.04 -15.97 5.01
CA GLY A 63 3.41 -14.67 4.45
C GLY A 63 4.71 -14.09 5.00
N ILE A 64 5.52 -14.88 5.70
CA ILE A 64 6.82 -14.43 6.23
C ILE A 64 7.82 -14.33 5.07
N PRO A 65 8.45 -13.16 4.85
CA PRO A 65 9.43 -13.00 3.78
C PRO A 65 10.82 -13.53 4.18
N HIS A 66 11.41 -14.31 3.27
CA HIS A 66 12.78 -14.76 3.28
C HIS A 66 13.52 -14.08 2.12
N ILE A 67 14.60 -13.37 2.42
CA ILE A 67 15.34 -12.55 1.45
C ILE A 67 16.74 -13.12 1.29
N TYR A 68 17.14 -13.39 0.05
CA TYR A 68 18.45 -13.92 -0.31
C TYR A 68 19.14 -12.94 -1.27
N ALA A 69 20.34 -12.49 -0.90
CA ALA A 69 21.13 -11.56 -1.68
C ALA A 69 22.63 -11.88 -1.51
N ASP A 70 23.43 -11.54 -2.52
CA ASP A 70 24.88 -11.78 -2.51
C ASP A 70 25.66 -10.77 -1.67
N THR A 71 25.09 -9.56 -1.46
CA THR A 71 25.73 -8.49 -0.70
C THR A 71 24.85 -8.02 0.46
N PRO A 72 25.44 -7.55 1.58
CA PRO A 72 24.67 -6.92 2.66
C PRO A 72 23.90 -5.68 2.20
N HIS A 73 24.47 -4.91 1.27
CA HIS A 73 23.83 -3.72 0.70
C HIS A 73 22.50 -4.08 0.03
N ASP A 74 22.52 -5.05 -0.88
CA ASP A 74 21.33 -5.53 -1.57
C ASP A 74 20.31 -6.16 -0.61
N LEU A 75 20.80 -6.90 0.40
CA LEU A 75 19.97 -7.49 1.44
C LEU A 75 19.19 -6.42 2.22
N PHE A 76 19.86 -5.38 2.70
CA PHE A 76 19.22 -4.31 3.47
C PHE A 76 18.31 -3.44 2.60
N MET A 77 18.68 -3.18 1.35
CA MET A 77 17.82 -2.50 0.39
C MET A 77 16.51 -3.27 0.16
N ALA A 78 16.61 -4.57 -0.14
CA ALA A 78 15.45 -5.41 -0.34
C ALA A 78 14.62 -5.59 0.95
N GLN A 79 15.27 -5.69 2.11
CA GLN A 79 14.58 -5.75 3.40
C GLN A 79 13.73 -4.50 3.65
N GLY A 80 14.29 -3.30 3.41
CA GLY A 80 13.53 -2.05 3.52
C GLY A 80 12.34 -2.01 2.56
N TYR A 81 12.55 -2.48 1.33
CA TYR A 81 11.49 -2.57 0.32
C TYR A 81 10.36 -3.52 0.76
N VAL A 82 10.69 -4.74 1.19
CA VAL A 82 9.73 -5.74 1.68
C VAL A 82 8.99 -5.24 2.93
N HIS A 83 9.68 -4.60 3.86
CA HIS A 83 9.04 -3.97 5.02
C HIS A 83 8.05 -2.88 4.62
N ALA A 84 8.38 -2.05 3.62
CA ALA A 84 7.43 -1.08 3.11
C ALA A 84 6.20 -1.78 2.52
N GLN A 85 6.34 -2.89 1.78
CA GLN A 85 5.18 -3.63 1.27
C GLN A 85 4.21 -4.06 2.38
N ASP A 86 4.73 -4.53 3.51
CA ASP A 86 3.90 -5.15 4.56
C ASP A 86 3.49 -4.15 5.66
N ARG A 87 4.29 -3.10 5.90
CA ARG A 87 4.23 -2.24 7.09
C ARG A 87 4.29 -0.74 6.78
N PHE A 88 4.17 -0.32 5.52
CA PHE A 88 4.34 1.10 5.11
C PHE A 88 3.63 2.08 6.05
N TRP A 89 2.32 1.88 6.27
CA TRP A 89 1.54 2.79 7.10
C TRP A 89 2.06 2.88 8.54
N GLN A 90 2.45 1.76 9.13
CA GLN A 90 2.98 1.74 10.50
C GLN A 90 4.32 2.46 10.56
N MET A 91 5.22 2.19 9.61
CA MET A 91 6.52 2.85 9.53
C MET A 91 6.37 4.36 9.31
N ASP A 92 5.47 4.77 8.41
CA ASP A 92 5.24 6.18 8.11
C ASP A 92 4.60 6.91 9.30
N PHE A 93 3.64 6.28 9.98
CA PHE A 93 3.04 6.80 11.21
C PHE A 93 4.09 6.99 12.31
N TRP A 94 4.92 5.97 12.58
CA TRP A 94 5.99 6.06 13.56
C TRP A 94 7.06 7.09 13.19
N ARG A 95 7.33 7.29 11.89
CA ARG A 95 8.22 8.35 11.40
C ARG A 95 7.66 9.74 11.73
N HIS A 96 6.37 9.97 11.51
CA HIS A 96 5.73 11.26 11.85
C HIS A 96 5.73 11.49 13.36
N ILE A 97 5.38 10.47 14.16
CA ILE A 97 5.50 10.52 15.62
C ILE A 97 6.93 10.85 16.04
N GLY A 98 7.91 10.08 15.58
CA GLY A 98 9.32 10.27 15.96
C GLY A 98 9.90 11.63 15.56
N SER A 99 9.27 12.32 14.60
CA SER A 99 9.62 13.68 14.21
C SER A 99 8.75 14.78 14.84
N GLY A 100 7.73 14.44 15.62
CA GLY A 100 6.75 15.39 16.16
C GLY A 100 5.95 16.11 15.08
N ARG A 101 5.54 15.40 14.01
CA ARG A 101 4.78 15.94 12.86
C ARG A 101 3.49 15.16 12.59
N LEU A 102 2.82 14.72 13.62
CA LEU A 102 1.58 13.95 13.53
C LEU A 102 0.43 14.79 12.95
N SER A 103 0.46 16.11 13.11
CA SER A 103 -0.52 17.03 12.51
C SER A 103 -0.49 17.04 10.98
N GLU A 104 0.63 16.66 10.34
CA GLU A 104 0.69 16.50 8.87
C GLU A 104 -0.23 15.38 8.37
N MET A 105 -0.47 14.35 9.19
CA MET A 105 -1.32 13.21 8.85
C MET A 105 -2.78 13.40 9.26
N PHE A 106 -3.03 14.03 10.41
CA PHE A 106 -4.37 14.09 11.05
C PHE A 106 -4.92 15.51 11.22
N GLY A 107 -4.20 16.53 10.75
CA GLY A 107 -4.61 17.93 10.81
C GLY A 107 -4.58 18.53 12.22
N GLU A 108 -5.38 19.58 12.41
CA GLU A 108 -5.40 20.39 13.65
C GLU A 108 -5.66 19.58 14.93
N ALA A 109 -6.32 18.41 14.81
CA ALA A 109 -6.57 17.52 15.93
C ALA A 109 -5.29 17.05 16.65
N GLN A 110 -4.12 17.14 16.00
CA GLN A 110 -2.82 16.76 16.60
C GLN A 110 -1.84 17.94 16.75
N ALA A 111 -2.29 19.18 16.51
CA ALA A 111 -1.42 20.35 16.58
C ALA A 111 -0.80 20.58 17.97
N GLU A 112 -1.48 20.19 19.05
CA GLU A 112 -0.94 20.26 20.41
C GLU A 112 -0.06 19.06 20.79
N THR A 113 -0.20 17.96 20.07
CA THR A 113 0.55 16.71 20.30
C THR A 113 1.97 16.83 19.76
N ASP A 114 2.13 17.48 18.60
CA ASP A 114 3.40 17.64 17.89
C ASP A 114 4.51 18.30 18.74
N PRO A 115 4.30 19.49 19.37
CA PRO A 115 5.29 20.09 20.24
C PRO A 115 5.63 19.22 21.46
N ARG A 116 4.64 18.49 21.98
CA ARG A 116 4.81 17.63 23.16
C ARG A 116 5.69 16.42 22.86
N ILE A 117 5.61 15.88 21.65
CA ILE A 117 6.49 14.80 21.20
C ILE A 117 7.86 15.36 20.81
N GLY A 118 7.91 16.53 20.18
CA GLY A 118 9.15 17.21 19.78
C GLY A 118 10.10 17.54 20.94
N THR A 119 9.60 17.65 22.18
CA THR A 119 10.44 17.86 23.37
C THR A 119 11.08 16.58 23.91
N LEU A 120 10.69 15.40 23.42
CA LEU A 120 11.26 14.14 23.89
C LEU A 120 12.67 13.94 23.31
N ALA A 121 13.60 13.44 24.14
CA ALA A 121 15.01 13.28 23.77
C ALA A 121 15.24 12.39 22.52
N TRP A 122 14.35 11.42 22.28
CA TRP A 122 14.42 10.49 21.15
C TRP A 122 14.26 11.16 19.78
N VAL A 123 13.73 12.39 19.73
CA VAL A 123 13.66 13.18 18.48
C VAL A 123 15.04 13.74 18.10
N GLN A 124 15.91 14.00 19.09
CA GLN A 124 17.22 14.64 18.92
C GLN A 124 18.39 13.64 19.00
N ALA A 125 18.21 12.52 19.69
CA ALA A 125 19.22 11.49 19.89
C ALA A 125 19.78 10.85 18.59
N PRO A 126 18.98 10.58 17.54
CA PRO A 126 19.46 9.83 16.38
C PRO A 126 20.62 10.48 15.64
N GLU A 127 20.64 11.82 15.53
CA GLU A 127 21.73 12.53 14.83
C GLU A 127 23.05 12.51 15.62
N GLN A 128 22.98 12.41 16.95
CA GLN A 128 24.17 12.33 17.80
C GLN A 128 24.76 10.91 17.80
N GLU A 129 23.93 9.90 17.59
CA GLU A 129 24.31 8.49 17.63
C GLU A 129 24.91 8.00 16.30
N LYS A 130 24.46 8.54 15.15
CA LYS A 130 24.99 8.19 13.82
C LYS A 130 26.51 8.30 13.70
N THR A 131 27.13 9.24 14.41
CA THR A 131 28.59 9.44 14.40
C THR A 131 29.36 8.40 15.21
N HIS A 132 28.68 7.56 15.97
CA HIS A 132 29.26 6.55 16.85
C HIS A 132 28.98 5.11 16.39
N VAL A 133 28.30 4.93 15.25
CA VAL A 133 28.07 3.60 14.66
C VAL A 133 29.36 3.17 13.93
N PRO A 134 29.93 1.99 14.28
CA PRO A 134 31.19 1.49 13.71
C PRO A 134 31.10 1.14 12.21
#